data_AF-A0A950TQI1-F1
#
_entry.id   AF-A0A950TQI1-F1
#
_cell.length_a   1.000
_cell.length_b   1.000
_cell.length_c   1.000
_cell.angle_alpha   90.00
_cell.angle_beta   90.00
_cell.angle_gamma   90.00
#
_symmetry.space_group_name_H-M   'P 1'
#
loop_
_entity.id
_entity.type
_entity.pdbx_description
1 polymer ?
#
loop_
_entity_poly.entity_id
_entity_poly.type
_entity_poly.pdbx_seq_one_letter_code
_entity_poly.pdbx_strand_id
1 'polypeptide(L)' 'METLLTTDPTVAAEFIQRGGIVAFPTETVYGLGANIFDENAVR' A
#
# COMPACT_ATOMS: atom_id res chain seq x y z
N MET A 1 -12.06 9.65 0.73
CA MET A 1 -10.87 8.80 0.55
C MET A 1 -10.08 9.41 -0.60
N GLU A 2 -8.85 9.83 -0.34
CA GLU A 2 -7.98 10.41 -1.36
C GLU A 2 -7.01 9.32 -1.83
N THR A 3 -6.97 9.09 -3.13
CA THR A 3 -6.13 8.04 -3.74
C THR A 3 -5.06 8.73 -4.59
N LEU A 4 -3.80 8.39 -4.34
CA LEU A 4 -2.67 8.83 -5.13
C LEU A 4 -2.25 7.71 -6.09
N LEU A 5 -2.15 8.01 -7.38
CA LEU A 5 -1.54 7.12 -8.37
C LEU A 5 -0.08 7.51 -8.56
N THR A 6 0.80 6.53 -8.44
CA THR A 6 2.25 6.70 -8.61
C THR A 6 2.86 5.46 -9.22
N THR A 7 3.92 5.64 -10.00
CA THR A 7 4.80 4.56 -10.46
C THR A 7 6.08 4.47 -9.64
N ASP A 8 6.29 5.40 -8.71
CA ASP A 8 7.45 5.43 -7.82
C ASP A 8 7.21 4.51 -6.61
N PRO A 9 7.98 3.42 -6.45
CA PRO A 9 7.84 2.51 -5.33
C PRO A 9 8.19 3.15 -3.98
N THR A 10 9.02 4.20 -3.95
CA THR A 10 9.35 4.92 -2.71
C THR A 10 8.14 5.63 -2.15
N VAL A 11 7.33 6.26 -3.02
CA VAL A 11 6.07 6.89 -2.61
C VAL A 11 5.14 5.83 -2.02
N ALA A 12 4.97 4.68 -2.67
CA ALA A 12 4.15 3.58 -2.14
C ALA A 12 4.66 3.05 -0.78
N ALA A 13 5.97 2.91 -0.61
CA ALA A 13 6.57 2.48 0.65
C ALA A 13 6.28 3.48 1.78
N GLU A 14 6.32 4.79 1.51
CA GLU A 14 5.95 5.81 2.51
C GLU A 14 4.49 5.68 2.94
N PHE A 15 3.57 5.37 2.03
CA PHE A 15 2.17 5.12 2.37
C PHE A 15 2.03 3.92 3.30
N ILE A 16 2.69 2.79 3.00
CA ILE A 16 2.69 1.61 3.87
C ILE A 16 3.27 1.94 5.26
N GLN A 17 4.41 2.63 5.32
CA GLN A 17 5.06 2.99 6.60
C GLN A 17 4.18 3.87 7.49
N ARG A 18 3.31 4.71 6.90
CA ARG A 18 2.36 5.57 7.63
C ARG A 18 1.06 4.87 8.02
N GLY A 19 0.95 3.55 7.84
CA GLY A 19 -0.26 2.77 8.11
C GLY A 19 -1.31 2.86 6.99
N GLY A 20 -0.94 3.40 5.83
CA GLY A 20 -1.78 3.44 4.64
C GLY A 20 -1.80 2.12 3.89
N ILE A 21 -2.69 2.06 2.90
CA ILE A 21 -2.89 0.89 2.05
C ILE A 21 -2.45 1.20 0.63
N VAL A 22 -1.78 0.24 -0.02
CA VAL A 22 -1.30 0.36 -1.41
C VAL A 22 -1.87 -0.76 -2.27
N ALA A 23 -2.45 -0.40 -3.41
CA ALA A 23 -2.73 -1.35 -4.48
C ALA A 23 -1.53 -1.42 -5.45
N PHE A 24 -1.07 -2.62 -5.80
CA PHE A 24 0.04 -2.82 -6.73
C PHE A 24 -0.23 -3.98 -7.70
N PRO A 25 0.29 -3.92 -8.94
CA PRO A 25 0.08 -4.98 -9.91
C PRO A 25 0.87 -6.24 -9.55
N THR A 26 0.32 -7.41 -9.87
CA THR A 26 1.04 -8.69 -9.92
C THR A 26 0.72 -9.41 -11.23
N GLU A 27 1.31 -10.58 -11.47
CA GLU A 27 1.05 -11.38 -12.68
C GLU A 27 -0.43 -11.76 -12.83
N THR A 28 -1.11 -12.08 -11.73
CA THR A 28 -2.47 -12.65 -11.77
C THR A 28 -3.53 -11.62 -11.44
N VAL A 29 -3.34 -10.86 -10.37
CA VAL A 29 -4.33 -9.89 -9.85
C VAL A 29 -3.63 -8.69 -9.22
N TYR A 30 -4.39 -7.64 -8.87
CA TYR A 30 -3.83 -6.59 -8.03
C TYR A 30 -3.71 -7.08 -6.59
N GLY A 31 -2.58 -6.79 -5.96
CA GLY A 31 -2.36 -6.98 -4.54
C GLY A 31 -2.75 -5.73 -3.75
N LEU A 32 -3.26 -5.92 -2.54
CA LEU A 32 -3.48 -4.86 -1.57
C LEU A 32 -2.50 -5.07 -0.41
N GLY A 33 -1.58 -4.13 -0.22
CA GLY A 33 -0.52 -4.20 0.78
C GLY A 33 -0.70 -3.18 1.89
N ALA A 34 -0.34 -3.58 3.11
CA ALA A 34 -0.35 -2.77 4.32
C ALA A 34 0.86 -3.13 5.21
N ASN A 35 1.12 -2.34 6.25
CA ASN A 35 2.22 -2.60 7.17
C ASN A 35 1.89 -3.76 8.12
N ILE A 36 2.62 -4.87 8.02
CA ILE A 36 2.40 -6.06 8.84
C ILE A 36 2.69 -5.88 10.34
N PHE A 37 3.42 -4.83 10.71
CA PHE A 37 3.72 -4.49 12.10
C PHE A 37 2.73 -3.48 12.71
N ASP A 38 1.82 -2.94 11.90
CA ASP A 38 0.73 -2.07 12.35
C ASP A 38 -0.59 -2.83 12.28
N GLU A 39 -1.07 -3.27 13.44
CA GLU A 39 -2.30 -4.04 13.53
C GLU A 39 -3.53 -3.28 13.00
N ASN A 40 -3.57 -1.96 13.13
CA ASN A 40 -4.69 -1.15 12.63
C ASN A 40 -4.70 -1.05 11.10
N ALA A 41 -3.54 -1.20 10.46
CA ALA A 41 -3.44 -1.18 9.01
C ALA A 41 -3.93 -2.50 8.37
N VAL A 42 -4.04 -3.57 9.16
CA VAL A 42 -4.40 -4.93 8.70
C VAL A 42 -5.81 -5.37 9.13
N ARG A 43 -6.31 -4.86 10.27
CA ARG A 43 -7.66 -5.15 10.77
C ARG A 43 -8.76 -4.51 9.92
#